data_AF-R0CGR4-F1
#
_entry.id   AF-R0CGR4-F1
#
_cell.length_a   1.000
_cell.length_b   1.000
_cell.length_c   1.000
_cell.angle_alpha   90.00
_cell.angle_beta   90.00
_cell.angle_gamma   90.00
#
_symmetry.space_group_name_H-M   'P 1'
#
loop_
_entity.id
_entity.type
_entity.pdbx_description
1 polymer ?
#
loop_
_entity_poly.entity_id
_entity_poly.type
_entity_poly.pdbx_seq_one_letter_code
_entity_poly.pdbx_strand_id
1 'polypeptide(L)'
;MSIKPASKAFSVEGRIKRRLRAHLSDLGFQRAENGALVLPDTGKDTVRTLHRQQRLEVLSQNAGFIESHMRSLLGNFASGDEIAVEKIKPVLQRVSAGTWEANLFRLASLTWSVPVSAGFGRRIRYLVWDEFHGKLIGIVAIGDPVYNLAVRDNLIGWSVADRAERLVCVMDAYVLGAVPPYNALLGGKLVASLLRTRDVYNDFASAYGGTTGIISGKDKKARLLAITTSSSMGRSSIYNRLKLNGTEYFRSIGYTGGWGHFHIPDDLFSEMRDYLRGMQHNYADFHAFGEGPNWRLRTIRAALDALGFKQDMLKHGIQREVFLCETAKNSLRILAGREKRPNLATLLTAEEVGQAAVERWMVGRAERMPEFRQWQRDNLPDLIHGATRRDDVQPVITRIRARR
;
A
#
# COMPACT_ATOMS: atom_id res chain seq x y z
N MET A 1 49.05 30.91 16.44
CA MET A 1 48.39 29.63 16.07
C MET A 1 46.91 29.89 15.90
N SER A 2 46.44 30.02 14.66
CA SER A 2 45.01 30.19 14.36
C SER A 2 44.36 28.81 14.36
N ILE A 3 43.43 28.58 15.29
CA ILE A 3 42.70 27.31 15.43
C ILE A 3 41.87 27.12 14.16
N LYS A 4 42.22 26.11 13.34
CA LYS A 4 41.40 25.70 12.20
C LYS A 4 39.99 25.38 12.72
N PRO A 5 38.91 25.91 12.12
CA PRO A 5 37.56 25.56 12.54
C PRO A 5 37.39 24.05 12.37
N ALA A 6 36.85 23.40 13.39
CA ALA A 6 36.51 21.98 13.35
C ALA A 6 35.88 21.67 11.99
N SER A 7 36.51 20.76 11.24
CA SER A 7 36.19 20.58 9.82
C SER A 7 34.68 20.43 9.62
N LYS A 8 34.11 21.05 8.58
CA LYS A 8 32.68 20.88 8.19
C LYS A 8 32.24 19.41 8.11
N ALA A 9 33.17 18.45 8.09
CA ALA A 9 32.88 17.04 8.19
C ALA A 9 32.33 16.63 9.58
N PHE A 10 32.70 17.25 10.69
CA PHE A 10 32.22 16.84 12.02
C PHE A 10 30.98 17.60 12.52
N SER A 11 30.43 18.53 11.72
CA SER A 11 29.15 19.16 12.06
C SER A 11 27.98 18.18 11.92
N VAL A 12 26.88 18.44 12.64
CA VAL A 12 25.61 17.70 12.51
C VAL A 12 25.17 17.65 11.04
N GLU A 13 25.27 18.79 10.35
CA GLU A 13 25.03 18.91 8.91
C GLU A 13 25.92 17.95 8.09
N GLY A 14 27.23 17.95 8.35
CA GLY A 14 28.19 17.08 7.67
C GLY A 14 27.90 15.59 7.87
N ARG A 15 27.47 15.21 9.08
CA ARG A 15 27.06 13.84 9.41
C ARG A 15 25.82 13.41 8.63
N ILE A 16 24.73 14.20 8.68
CA ILE A 16 23.47 13.89 7.97
C ILE A 16 23.73 13.80 6.46
N LYS A 17 24.51 14.72 5.89
CA LYS A 17 24.89 14.70 4.47
C LYS A 17 25.63 13.43 4.07
N ARG A 18 26.61 12.98 4.85
CA ARG A 18 27.34 11.73 4.57
C ARG A 18 26.44 10.52 4.67
N ARG A 19 25.64 10.46 5.74
CA ARG A 19 24.74 9.35 6.00
C ARG A 19 23.70 9.20 4.89
N LEU A 20 23.07 10.29 4.48
CA LEU A 20 22.12 10.30 3.37
C LEU A 20 22.76 9.82 2.06
N ARG A 21 23.97 10.29 1.73
CA ARG A 21 24.67 9.88 0.50
C ARG A 21 25.07 8.41 0.53
N ALA A 22 25.61 7.93 1.66
CA ALA A 22 25.96 6.52 1.83
C ALA A 22 24.73 5.64 1.68
N HIS A 23 23.64 5.99 2.38
CA HIS A 23 22.37 5.27 2.30
C HIS A 23 21.80 5.19 0.87
N LEU A 24 21.81 6.30 0.13
CA LEU A 24 21.33 6.30 -1.26
C LEU A 24 22.23 5.47 -2.18
N SER A 25 23.54 5.51 -1.97
CA SER A 25 24.49 4.66 -2.68
C SER A 25 24.24 3.18 -2.40
N ASP A 26 24.00 2.81 -1.14
CA ASP A 26 23.69 1.43 -0.72
C ASP A 26 22.37 0.94 -1.32
N LEU A 27 21.41 1.84 -1.52
CA LEU A 27 20.15 1.56 -2.22
C LEU A 27 20.30 1.49 -3.76
N GLY A 28 21.50 1.71 -4.30
CA GLY A 28 21.80 1.61 -5.72
C GLY A 28 21.45 2.86 -6.54
N PHE A 29 21.18 4.00 -5.90
CA PHE A 29 20.97 5.26 -6.61
C PHE A 29 22.28 5.77 -7.22
N GLN A 30 22.21 6.24 -8.46
CA GLN A 30 23.31 6.84 -9.19
C GLN A 30 23.01 8.31 -9.50
N ARG A 31 24.08 9.09 -9.74
CA ARG A 31 23.96 10.49 -10.15
C ARG A 31 24.03 10.57 -11.68
N ALA A 32 22.97 11.06 -12.30
CA ALA A 32 22.99 11.36 -13.74
C ALA A 32 23.87 12.58 -14.05
N GLU A 33 24.21 12.77 -15.33
CA GLU A 33 25.04 13.89 -15.80
C GLU A 33 24.46 15.26 -15.45
N ASN A 34 23.13 15.39 -15.42
CA ASN A 34 22.43 16.61 -14.99
C ASN A 34 22.39 16.80 -13.45
N GLY A 35 23.01 15.88 -12.71
CA GLY A 35 23.10 15.87 -11.25
C GLY A 35 21.88 15.29 -10.53
N ALA A 36 20.86 14.81 -11.25
CA ALA A 36 19.69 14.17 -10.67
C ALA A 36 20.03 12.78 -10.12
N LEU A 37 19.32 12.37 -9.07
CA LEU A 37 19.42 11.03 -8.50
C LEU A 37 18.53 10.07 -9.31
N VAL A 38 19.07 8.95 -9.77
CA VAL A 38 18.36 7.98 -10.62
C VAL A 38 18.57 6.57 -10.10
N LEU A 39 17.51 5.77 -10.11
CA LEU A 39 17.59 4.34 -9.84
C LEU A 39 17.76 3.61 -11.19
N PRO A 40 18.87 2.89 -11.42
CA PRO A 40 19.17 2.30 -12.73
C PRO A 40 18.23 1.15 -13.12
N ASP A 41 17.65 0.46 -12.14
CA ASP A 41 16.62 -0.57 -12.35
C ASP A 41 15.42 -0.33 -11.42
N THR A 42 14.20 -0.41 -11.96
CA THR A 42 12.94 -0.27 -11.21
C THR A 42 12.13 -1.57 -11.14
N GLY A 43 12.78 -2.71 -11.42
CA GLY A 43 12.21 -4.04 -11.28
C GLY A 43 11.64 -4.35 -9.89
N LYS A 44 10.75 -5.34 -9.82
CA LYS A 44 10.03 -5.70 -8.58
C LYS A 44 10.97 -6.08 -7.44
N ASP A 45 12.08 -6.73 -7.75
CA ASP A 45 13.07 -7.15 -6.76
C ASP A 45 13.88 -5.97 -6.21
N THR A 46 14.14 -4.95 -7.02
CA THR A 46 14.70 -3.68 -6.53
C THR A 46 13.74 -2.99 -5.57
N VAL A 47 12.44 -2.92 -5.91
CA VAL A 47 11.41 -2.37 -5.01
C VAL A 47 11.34 -3.16 -3.69
N ARG A 48 11.42 -4.50 -3.73
CA ARG A 48 11.46 -5.33 -2.53
C ARG A 48 12.70 -5.06 -1.67
N THR A 49 13.86 -4.90 -2.30
CA THR A 49 15.12 -4.58 -1.62
C THR A 49 15.03 -3.22 -0.91
N LEU A 50 14.47 -2.22 -1.59
CA LEU A 50 14.22 -0.89 -1.02
C LEU A 50 13.32 -0.92 0.23
N HIS A 51 12.33 -1.82 0.26
CA HIS A 51 11.44 -1.98 1.41
C HIS A 51 11.95 -2.99 2.46
N ARG A 52 13.09 -3.67 2.24
CA ARG A 52 13.56 -4.73 3.12
C ARG A 52 13.85 -4.23 4.53
N GLN A 53 14.60 -3.12 4.67
CA GLN A 53 14.92 -2.53 5.97
C GLN A 53 13.64 -2.16 6.75
N GLN A 54 12.72 -1.44 6.09
CA GLN A 54 11.43 -1.08 6.66
C GLN A 54 10.61 -2.32 7.10
N ARG A 55 10.67 -3.41 6.32
CA ARG A 55 10.00 -4.66 6.69
C ARG A 55 10.62 -5.29 7.94
N LEU A 56 11.95 -5.29 8.07
CA LEU A 56 12.63 -5.81 9.25
C LEU A 56 12.27 -5.02 10.50
N GLU A 57 12.23 -3.69 10.41
CA GLU A 57 11.78 -2.82 11.50
C GLU A 57 10.35 -3.14 11.93
N VAL A 58 9.43 -3.26 10.98
CA VAL A 58 8.04 -3.63 11.26
C VAL A 58 7.96 -5.00 11.93
N LEU A 59 8.70 -6.00 11.46
CA LEU A 59 8.71 -7.31 12.12
C LEU A 59 9.28 -7.26 13.53
N SER A 60 10.37 -6.52 13.74
CA SER A 60 10.97 -6.33 15.06
C SER A 60 9.98 -5.69 16.04
N GLN A 61 9.26 -4.64 15.60
CA GLN A 61 8.23 -3.99 16.41
C GLN A 61 7.02 -4.89 16.68
N ASN A 62 6.81 -5.93 15.87
CA ASN A 62 5.70 -6.85 15.98
C ASN A 62 6.11 -8.20 16.60
N ALA A 63 7.36 -8.40 17.02
CA ALA A 63 7.86 -9.69 17.49
C ALA A 63 7.03 -10.27 18.65
N GLY A 64 6.84 -9.50 19.73
CA GLY A 64 6.02 -9.94 20.86
C GLY A 64 4.54 -10.16 20.50
N PHE A 65 4.00 -9.41 19.54
CA PHE A 65 2.64 -9.63 19.02
C PHE A 65 2.54 -10.97 18.28
N ILE A 66 3.49 -11.27 17.40
CA ILE A 66 3.55 -12.51 16.63
C ILE A 66 3.65 -13.69 17.60
N GLU A 67 4.59 -13.64 18.55
CA GLU A 67 4.79 -14.69 19.55
C GLU A 67 3.51 -14.98 20.36
N SER A 68 2.83 -13.92 20.81
CA SER A 68 1.64 -14.04 21.64
C SER A 68 0.39 -14.55 20.90
N HIS A 69 0.29 -14.32 19.58
CA HIS A 69 -0.94 -14.58 18.83
C HIS A 69 -0.81 -15.62 17.71
N MET A 70 0.41 -16.00 17.30
CA MET A 70 0.60 -16.93 16.18
C MET A 70 -0.17 -18.24 16.42
N ARG A 71 0.02 -18.87 17.57
CA ARG A 71 -0.57 -20.17 17.88
C ARG A 71 -2.10 -20.15 17.85
N SER A 72 -2.73 -19.11 18.40
CA SER A 72 -4.19 -19.02 18.46
C SER A 72 -4.82 -18.63 17.12
N LEU A 73 -4.09 -17.88 16.28
CA LEU A 73 -4.60 -17.41 15.00
C LEU A 73 -4.30 -18.35 13.82
N LEU A 74 -3.29 -19.22 13.94
CA LEU A 74 -2.82 -20.08 12.84
C LEU A 74 -3.93 -20.96 12.24
N GLY A 75 -4.87 -21.45 13.06
CA GLY A 75 -5.97 -22.31 12.61
C GLY A 75 -6.92 -21.66 11.59
N ASN A 76 -6.92 -20.33 11.51
CA ASN A 76 -7.71 -19.56 10.54
C ASN A 76 -7.08 -19.53 9.14
N PHE A 77 -5.83 -19.94 9.00
CA PHE A 77 -5.16 -20.08 7.71
C PHE A 77 -5.33 -21.52 7.21
N ALA A 78 -5.51 -21.66 5.90
CA ALA A 78 -5.69 -22.97 5.29
C ALA A 78 -4.35 -23.63 4.96
N SER A 79 -4.34 -24.97 5.05
CA SER A 79 -3.44 -25.80 4.26
C SER A 79 -4.08 -26.08 2.89
N GLY A 80 -3.27 -26.31 1.88
CA GLY A 80 -3.73 -26.42 0.50
C GLY A 80 -4.63 -27.63 0.22
N ASP A 81 -4.39 -28.72 0.93
CA ASP A 81 -5.15 -29.97 0.90
C ASP A 81 -6.52 -29.86 1.58
N GLU A 82 -6.74 -28.85 2.42
CA GLU A 82 -8.05 -28.55 3.02
C GLU A 82 -9.04 -27.95 2.00
N ILE A 83 -8.57 -27.47 0.83
CA ILE A 83 -9.37 -26.61 -0.06
C ILE A 83 -9.98 -27.37 -1.24
N ALA A 84 -11.30 -27.51 -1.22
CA ALA A 84 -12.12 -27.87 -2.38
C ALA A 84 -12.54 -26.60 -3.13
N VAL A 85 -11.85 -26.30 -4.24
CA VAL A 85 -11.88 -24.98 -4.90
C VAL A 85 -13.28 -24.61 -5.39
N GLU A 86 -14.03 -25.57 -5.89
CA GLU A 86 -15.41 -25.45 -6.35
C GLU A 86 -16.42 -25.15 -5.23
N LYS A 87 -16.04 -25.35 -3.97
CA LYS A 87 -16.88 -25.08 -2.79
C LYS A 87 -16.53 -23.78 -2.06
N ILE A 88 -15.50 -23.07 -2.51
CA ILE A 88 -15.08 -21.81 -1.90
C ILE A 88 -16.26 -20.84 -1.88
N LYS A 89 -16.60 -20.33 -0.69
CA LYS A 89 -17.72 -19.39 -0.51
C LYS A 89 -17.24 -18.07 0.10
N PRO A 90 -16.92 -17.05 -0.70
CA PRO A 90 -16.34 -15.81 -0.19
C PRO A 90 -17.36 -14.94 0.54
N VAL A 91 -17.02 -14.49 1.75
CA VAL A 91 -17.82 -13.52 2.52
C VAL A 91 -16.95 -12.41 3.12
N LEU A 92 -17.50 -11.21 3.22
CA LEU A 92 -16.84 -10.05 3.83
C LEU A 92 -17.23 -9.94 5.30
N GLN A 93 -16.24 -9.96 6.20
CA GLN A 93 -16.45 -9.60 7.60
C GLN A 93 -15.76 -8.27 7.90
N ARG A 94 -16.55 -7.26 8.30
CA ARG A 94 -16.03 -5.97 8.74
C ARG A 94 -15.25 -6.13 10.05
N VAL A 95 -14.06 -5.54 10.11
CA VAL A 95 -13.16 -5.62 11.27
C VAL A 95 -13.35 -4.40 12.17
N SER A 96 -13.57 -4.66 13.46
CA SER A 96 -13.62 -3.65 14.51
C SER A 96 -12.29 -3.56 15.24
N ALA A 97 -11.93 -2.38 15.75
CA ALA A 97 -10.69 -2.22 16.52
C ALA A 97 -10.79 -2.97 17.86
N GLY A 98 -9.65 -3.49 18.34
CA GLY A 98 -9.57 -4.18 19.63
C GLY A 98 -10.11 -5.60 19.66
N THR A 99 -10.55 -6.16 18.54
CA THR A 99 -11.05 -7.55 18.47
C THR A 99 -9.99 -8.53 17.99
N TRP A 100 -10.24 -9.83 18.15
CA TRP A 100 -9.32 -10.87 17.66
C TRP A 100 -9.23 -10.87 16.12
N GLU A 101 -10.28 -10.46 15.41
CA GLU A 101 -10.25 -10.27 13.95
C GLU A 101 -9.28 -9.16 13.54
N ALA A 102 -9.14 -8.11 14.34
CA ALA A 102 -8.12 -7.09 14.10
C ALA A 102 -6.71 -7.66 14.28
N ASN A 103 -6.52 -8.59 15.22
CA ASN A 103 -5.26 -9.32 15.37
C ASN A 103 -5.01 -10.25 14.18
N LEU A 104 -6.03 -10.96 13.69
CA LEU A 104 -5.93 -11.78 12.48
C LEU A 104 -5.57 -10.95 11.24
N PHE A 105 -6.24 -9.81 11.06
CA PHE A 105 -5.94 -8.86 9.98
C PHE A 105 -4.47 -8.38 10.06
N ARG A 106 -4.02 -8.01 11.27
CA ARG A 106 -2.64 -7.59 11.51
C ARG A 106 -1.65 -8.71 11.17
N LEU A 107 -1.87 -9.93 11.67
CA LEU A 107 -1.01 -11.08 11.40
C LEU A 107 -0.95 -11.39 9.90
N ALA A 108 -2.08 -11.43 9.20
CA ALA A 108 -2.15 -11.66 7.76
C ALA A 108 -1.37 -10.61 6.97
N SER A 109 -1.40 -9.34 7.39
CA SER A 109 -0.66 -8.25 6.72
C SER A 109 0.86 -8.39 6.82
N LEU A 110 1.37 -9.09 7.84
CA LEU A 110 2.81 -9.33 8.04
C LEU A 110 3.38 -10.38 7.07
N THR A 111 2.52 -11.13 6.39
CA THR A 111 2.93 -12.10 5.35
C THR A 111 3.43 -11.44 4.07
N TRP A 112 3.18 -10.13 3.89
CA TRP A 112 3.51 -9.43 2.65
C TRP A 112 4.88 -8.77 2.67
N SER A 113 5.47 -8.59 1.48
CA SER A 113 6.81 -8.01 1.34
C SER A 113 6.83 -6.49 1.50
N VAL A 114 5.73 -5.80 1.22
CA VAL A 114 5.62 -4.35 1.38
C VAL A 114 4.83 -4.07 2.66
N PRO A 115 5.41 -3.39 3.65
CA PRO A 115 4.73 -3.10 4.90
C PRO A 115 3.46 -2.27 4.71
N VAL A 116 2.44 -2.58 5.50
CA VAL A 116 1.17 -1.85 5.53
C VAL A 116 1.27 -0.72 6.55
N SER A 117 0.91 0.50 6.15
CA SER A 117 0.89 1.63 7.07
C SER A 117 -0.42 1.67 7.89
N ALA A 118 -0.29 1.95 9.20
CA ALA A 118 -1.42 2.07 10.10
C ALA A 118 -2.34 3.26 9.75
N GLY A 119 -1.76 4.33 9.16
CA GLY A 119 -2.40 5.57 8.68
C GLY A 119 -3.42 6.21 9.62
N PHE A 120 -4.07 7.28 9.17
CA PHE A 120 -5.04 8.04 9.96
C PHE A 120 -6.27 8.38 9.11
N GLY A 121 -7.35 8.81 9.76
CA GLY A 121 -8.59 9.21 9.09
C GLY A 121 -9.60 8.06 8.93
N ARG A 122 -10.46 8.16 7.92
CA ARG A 122 -11.49 7.17 7.62
C ARG A 122 -10.85 5.85 7.22
N ARG A 123 -11.32 4.74 7.79
CA ARG A 123 -10.81 3.38 7.51
C ARG A 123 -11.91 2.35 7.67
N ILE A 124 -12.00 1.48 6.68
CA ILE A 124 -12.81 0.27 6.73
C ILE A 124 -11.89 -0.90 6.38
N ARG A 125 -11.92 -1.94 7.21
CA ARG A 125 -11.09 -3.14 7.07
C ARG A 125 -12.02 -4.34 7.02
N TYR A 126 -11.65 -5.31 6.20
CA TYR A 126 -12.37 -6.57 6.07
C TYR A 126 -11.41 -7.75 6.13
N LEU A 127 -11.86 -8.81 6.79
CA LEU A 127 -11.41 -10.16 6.51
C LEU A 127 -12.29 -10.71 5.38
N VAL A 128 -11.66 -11.38 4.42
CA VAL A 128 -12.36 -12.13 3.37
C VAL A 128 -12.28 -13.61 3.75
N TRP A 129 -13.40 -14.17 4.16
CA TRP A 129 -13.48 -15.57 4.57
C TRP A 129 -13.96 -16.46 3.44
N ASP A 130 -13.48 -17.68 3.45
CA ASP A 130 -14.11 -18.82 2.83
C ASP A 130 -15.05 -19.44 3.88
N GLU A 131 -16.33 -19.12 3.78
CA GLU A 131 -17.34 -19.56 4.73
C GLU A 131 -17.47 -21.10 4.76
N PHE A 132 -17.27 -21.77 3.62
CA PHE A 132 -17.38 -23.22 3.54
C PHE A 132 -16.25 -23.92 4.30
N HIS A 133 -15.01 -23.47 4.13
CA HIS A 133 -13.85 -24.08 4.79
C HIS A 133 -13.54 -23.48 6.17
N GLY A 134 -14.13 -22.32 6.50
CA GLY A 134 -13.82 -21.57 7.72
C GLY A 134 -12.40 -21.00 7.70
N LYS A 135 -11.90 -20.57 6.53
CA LYS A 135 -10.50 -20.15 6.34
C LYS A 135 -10.39 -18.76 5.72
N LEU A 136 -9.31 -18.06 6.07
CA LEU A 136 -9.06 -16.71 5.56
C LEU A 136 -8.57 -16.78 4.11
N ILE A 137 -9.36 -16.22 3.18
CA ILE A 137 -8.96 -16.02 1.78
C ILE A 137 -7.95 -14.88 1.68
N GLY A 138 -8.23 -13.78 2.38
CA GLY A 138 -7.44 -12.56 2.25
C GLY A 138 -7.93 -11.43 3.13
N ILE A 139 -7.29 -10.29 2.96
CA ILE A 139 -7.61 -9.07 3.69
C ILE A 139 -7.72 -7.89 2.73
N VAL A 140 -8.63 -6.98 3.04
CA VAL A 140 -8.81 -5.75 2.28
C VAL A 140 -9.07 -4.58 3.23
N ALA A 141 -8.50 -3.44 2.91
CA ALA A 141 -8.83 -2.22 3.61
C ALA A 141 -8.79 -1.00 2.71
N ILE A 142 -9.82 -0.17 2.89
CA ILE A 142 -9.98 1.12 2.25
C ILE A 142 -9.88 2.22 3.29
N GLY A 143 -9.32 3.36 2.91
CA GLY A 143 -9.22 4.50 3.81
C GLY A 143 -9.05 5.81 3.06
N ASP A 144 -8.81 6.88 3.80
CA ASP A 144 -8.68 8.21 3.20
C ASP A 144 -7.66 8.21 2.05
N PRO A 145 -8.05 8.74 0.88
CA PRO A 145 -7.23 8.65 -0.31
C PRO A 145 -6.05 9.61 -0.25
N VAL A 146 -5.01 9.31 -1.03
CA VAL A 146 -3.91 10.24 -1.28
C VAL A 146 -4.49 11.56 -1.76
N TYR A 147 -4.23 12.63 -1.00
CA TYR A 147 -4.80 13.95 -1.29
C TYR A 147 -4.36 14.41 -2.68
N ASN A 148 -3.05 14.51 -2.94
CA ASN A 148 -2.54 14.95 -4.25
C ASN A 148 -2.27 13.76 -5.18
N LEU A 149 -3.23 13.42 -6.05
CA LEU A 149 -3.10 12.36 -7.04
C LEU A 149 -3.48 12.89 -8.43
N ALA A 150 -2.51 13.45 -9.13
CA ALA A 150 -2.73 14.17 -10.39
C ALA A 150 -3.46 13.34 -11.46
N VAL A 151 -3.13 12.05 -11.60
CA VAL A 151 -3.78 11.16 -12.58
C VAL A 151 -5.28 11.01 -12.33
N ARG A 152 -5.71 10.94 -11.06
CA ARG A 152 -7.13 10.92 -10.69
C ARG A 152 -7.77 12.28 -10.97
N ASP A 153 -7.13 13.35 -10.51
CA ASP A 153 -7.70 14.70 -10.60
C ASP A 153 -7.89 15.12 -12.06
N ASN A 154 -6.91 14.82 -12.93
CA ASN A 154 -6.98 15.07 -14.37
C ASN A 154 -8.08 14.26 -15.06
N LEU A 155 -8.26 12.99 -14.69
CA LEU A 155 -9.32 12.14 -15.23
C LEU A 155 -10.72 12.69 -14.91
N ILE A 156 -10.92 13.19 -13.70
CA ILE A 156 -12.22 13.73 -13.25
C ILE A 156 -12.42 15.17 -13.76
N GLY A 157 -11.33 15.91 -13.98
CA GLY A 157 -11.34 17.35 -14.28
C GLY A 157 -11.43 18.21 -13.01
N TRP A 158 -10.81 17.77 -11.92
CA TRP A 158 -10.82 18.50 -10.65
C TRP A 158 -9.78 19.62 -10.59
N SER A 159 -10.24 20.80 -10.19
CA SER A 159 -9.37 21.82 -9.60
C SER A 159 -9.00 21.49 -8.15
N VAL A 160 -8.14 22.30 -7.54
CA VAL A 160 -7.82 22.21 -6.10
C VAL A 160 -9.07 22.36 -5.24
N ALA A 161 -9.99 23.26 -5.62
CA ALA A 161 -11.23 23.50 -4.90
C ALA A 161 -12.19 22.30 -5.02
N ASP A 162 -12.37 21.76 -6.24
CA ASP A 162 -13.21 20.58 -6.46
C ASP A 162 -12.72 19.38 -5.65
N ARG A 163 -11.40 19.17 -5.64
CA ARG A 163 -10.79 18.11 -4.86
C ARG A 163 -11.06 18.29 -3.37
N ALA A 164 -10.83 19.48 -2.82
CA ALA A 164 -11.08 19.75 -1.40
C ALA A 164 -12.54 19.47 -1.00
N GLU A 165 -13.50 19.72 -1.90
CA GLU A 165 -14.91 19.46 -1.69
C GLU A 165 -15.28 17.96 -1.82
N ARG A 166 -14.82 17.30 -2.89
CA ARG A 166 -15.40 16.02 -3.35
C ARG A 166 -14.54 14.80 -3.05
N LEU A 167 -13.31 14.97 -2.56
CA LEU A 167 -12.45 13.86 -2.14
C LEU A 167 -13.08 12.99 -1.04
N VAL A 168 -14.01 13.53 -0.27
CA VAL A 168 -14.80 12.77 0.71
C VAL A 168 -15.59 11.60 0.08
N CYS A 169 -15.87 11.62 -1.22
CA CYS A 169 -16.56 10.53 -1.91
C CYS A 169 -15.62 9.45 -2.47
N VAL A 170 -14.32 9.54 -2.17
CA VAL A 170 -13.28 8.63 -2.66
C VAL A 170 -12.53 8.01 -1.49
N MET A 171 -12.08 6.77 -1.65
CA MET A 171 -11.19 6.06 -0.74
C MET A 171 -10.03 5.43 -1.52
N ASP A 172 -8.91 5.15 -0.86
CA ASP A 172 -7.84 4.32 -1.39
C ASP A 172 -7.88 2.92 -0.78
N ALA A 173 -7.80 1.89 -1.62
CA ALA A 173 -7.46 0.54 -1.17
C ALA A 173 -5.95 0.43 -0.96
N TYR A 174 -5.54 0.48 0.31
CA TYR A 174 -4.14 0.45 0.73
C TYR A 174 -3.70 -0.94 1.23
N VAL A 175 -4.65 -1.82 1.54
CA VAL A 175 -4.44 -3.26 1.76
C VAL A 175 -5.37 -3.98 0.82
N LEU A 176 -4.83 -4.87 -0.01
CA LEU A 176 -5.62 -5.70 -0.90
C LEU A 176 -4.79 -6.91 -1.31
N GLY A 177 -5.22 -8.09 -0.89
CA GLY A 177 -4.56 -9.31 -1.30
C GLY A 177 -5.12 -10.55 -0.63
N ALA A 178 -4.86 -11.70 -1.27
CA ALA A 178 -5.10 -13.00 -0.70
C ALA A 178 -3.87 -13.52 0.06
N VAL A 179 -4.11 -14.39 1.03
CA VAL A 179 -3.07 -15.13 1.74
C VAL A 179 -2.93 -16.53 1.15
N PRO A 180 -1.80 -17.23 1.38
CA PRO A 180 -1.69 -18.64 0.99
C PRO A 180 -2.75 -19.52 1.64
N PRO A 181 -3.23 -20.56 0.94
CA PRO A 181 -2.88 -20.97 -0.43
C PRO A 181 -3.70 -20.22 -1.50
N TYR A 182 -4.71 -19.44 -1.11
CA TYR A 182 -5.64 -18.76 -2.03
C TYR A 182 -4.94 -17.77 -2.98
N ASN A 183 -3.81 -17.19 -2.59
CA ASN A 183 -3.02 -16.33 -3.47
C ASN A 183 -2.52 -17.06 -4.73
N ALA A 184 -2.17 -18.34 -4.65
CA ALA A 184 -1.75 -19.17 -5.78
C ALA A 184 -2.92 -19.49 -6.73
N LEU A 185 -4.15 -19.47 -6.19
CA LEU A 185 -5.42 -19.66 -6.88
C LEU A 185 -5.98 -18.37 -7.51
N LEU A 186 -5.19 -17.30 -7.62
CA LEU A 186 -5.65 -15.98 -8.06
C LEU A 186 -6.69 -15.33 -7.12
N GLY A 187 -6.75 -15.75 -5.85
CA GLY A 187 -7.64 -15.18 -4.83
C GLY A 187 -7.45 -13.66 -4.65
N GLY A 188 -6.27 -13.11 -4.98
CA GLY A 188 -6.08 -11.65 -4.99
C GLY A 188 -7.01 -10.91 -5.95
N LYS A 189 -7.39 -11.52 -7.08
CA LYS A 189 -8.37 -10.95 -8.02
C LYS A 189 -9.78 -10.98 -7.42
N LEU A 190 -10.16 -12.09 -6.79
CA LEU A 190 -11.41 -12.22 -6.05
C LEU A 190 -11.51 -11.13 -4.98
N VAL A 191 -10.49 -11.02 -4.11
CA VAL A 191 -10.43 -9.99 -3.06
C VAL A 191 -10.53 -8.58 -3.65
N ALA A 192 -9.87 -8.32 -4.78
CA ALA A 192 -10.00 -7.03 -5.47
C ALA A 192 -11.42 -6.74 -5.94
N SER A 193 -12.08 -7.74 -6.55
CA SER A 193 -13.43 -7.60 -7.07
C SER A 193 -14.45 -7.27 -5.98
N LEU A 194 -14.26 -7.78 -4.76
CA LEU A 194 -15.15 -7.51 -3.63
C LEU A 194 -15.24 -6.03 -3.23
N LEU A 195 -14.29 -5.17 -3.64
CA LEU A 195 -14.38 -3.73 -3.41
C LEU A 195 -15.53 -3.05 -4.17
N ARG A 196 -15.99 -3.65 -5.27
CA ARG A 196 -17.11 -3.16 -6.07
C ARG A 196 -18.39 -3.93 -5.73
N THR A 197 -18.77 -3.93 -4.46
CA THR A 197 -19.96 -4.63 -3.96
C THR A 197 -20.90 -3.69 -3.21
N ARG A 198 -22.17 -4.12 -3.10
CA ARG A 198 -23.20 -3.42 -2.35
C ARG A 198 -22.81 -3.26 -0.88
N ASP A 199 -22.20 -4.29 -0.33
CA ASP A 199 -21.74 -4.42 1.05
C ASP A 199 -20.77 -3.30 1.42
N VAL A 200 -19.69 -3.14 0.64
CA VAL A 200 -18.68 -2.09 0.85
C VAL A 200 -19.27 -0.69 0.69
N TYR A 201 -20.16 -0.50 -0.30
CA TYR A 201 -20.84 0.79 -0.49
C TYR A 201 -21.73 1.15 0.70
N ASN A 202 -22.52 0.19 1.19
CA ASN A 202 -23.43 0.39 2.31
C ASN A 202 -22.68 0.62 3.62
N ASP A 203 -21.60 -0.13 3.87
CA ASP A 203 -20.74 0.06 5.03
C ASP A 203 -20.12 1.46 5.08
N PHE A 204 -19.63 1.94 3.94
CA PHE A 204 -19.15 3.32 3.83
C PHE A 204 -20.28 4.31 4.12
N ALA A 205 -21.45 4.12 3.51
CA ALA A 205 -22.58 5.04 3.68
C ALA A 205 -23.07 5.08 5.13
N SER A 206 -23.05 3.95 5.83
CA SER A 206 -23.35 3.84 7.25
C SER A 206 -22.30 4.55 8.11
N ALA A 207 -21.01 4.31 7.84
CA ALA A 207 -19.93 4.86 8.66
C ALA A 207 -19.69 6.36 8.44
N TYR A 208 -19.86 6.85 7.21
CA TYR A 208 -19.41 8.18 6.78
C TYR A 208 -20.44 8.99 6.01
N GLY A 209 -21.62 8.43 5.71
CA GLY A 209 -22.58 9.08 4.81
C GLY A 209 -23.29 10.30 5.38
N GLY A 210 -23.27 10.50 6.70
CA GLY A 210 -23.86 11.65 7.38
C GLY A 210 -22.87 12.44 8.24
N THR A 211 -21.55 12.27 8.04
CA THR A 211 -20.56 12.88 8.93
C THR A 211 -20.29 14.35 8.60
N THR A 212 -20.19 15.18 9.63
CA THR A 212 -19.69 16.56 9.54
C THR A 212 -18.16 16.55 9.44
N GLY A 213 -17.59 17.25 8.46
CA GLY A 213 -16.13 17.27 8.30
C GLY A 213 -15.45 18.09 9.39
N ILE A 214 -14.53 17.49 10.17
CA ILE A 214 -13.85 18.12 11.32
C ILE A 214 -13.25 19.49 10.99
N ILE A 215 -12.52 19.60 9.87
CA ILE A 215 -11.87 20.86 9.46
C ILE A 215 -12.89 21.85 8.88
N SER A 216 -13.85 21.34 8.11
CA SER A 216 -14.77 22.19 7.34
C SER A 216 -16.01 22.64 8.13
N GLY A 217 -16.37 21.97 9.22
CA GLY A 217 -17.62 22.16 9.96
C GLY A 217 -18.91 21.84 9.19
N LYS A 218 -18.82 21.42 7.93
CA LYS A 218 -19.98 21.17 7.04
C LYS A 218 -20.44 19.72 7.08
N ASP A 219 -21.75 19.51 7.08
CA ASP A 219 -22.38 18.20 6.86
C ASP A 219 -22.09 17.69 5.46
N LYS A 220 -21.51 16.50 5.38
CA LYS A 220 -21.17 15.87 4.11
C LYS A 220 -22.10 14.67 3.93
N LYS A 221 -22.93 14.72 2.89
CA LYS A 221 -23.71 13.56 2.42
C LYS A 221 -22.83 12.66 1.55
N ALA A 222 -21.76 12.13 2.15
CA ALA A 222 -20.76 11.38 1.41
C ALA A 222 -21.33 10.05 0.90
N ARG A 223 -21.01 9.71 -0.34
CA ARG A 223 -21.25 8.38 -0.93
C ARG A 223 -19.93 7.86 -1.45
N LEU A 224 -19.70 6.56 -1.33
CA LEU A 224 -18.51 5.96 -1.94
C LEU A 224 -18.75 5.91 -3.44
N LEU A 225 -18.08 6.77 -4.20
CA LEU A 225 -18.22 6.84 -5.65
C LEU A 225 -17.03 6.18 -6.37
N ALA A 226 -15.85 6.20 -5.74
CA ALA A 226 -14.67 5.60 -6.31
C ALA A 226 -13.74 5.05 -5.23
N ILE A 227 -13.06 3.97 -5.59
CA ILE A 227 -11.91 3.46 -4.84
C ILE A 227 -10.71 3.50 -5.77
N THR A 228 -9.66 4.20 -5.37
CA THR A 228 -8.38 4.19 -6.08
C THR A 228 -7.43 3.19 -5.42
N THR A 229 -6.51 2.63 -6.19
CA THR A 229 -5.40 1.86 -5.64
C THR A 229 -4.18 2.06 -6.52
N SER A 230 -3.00 1.92 -5.92
CA SER A 230 -1.75 1.92 -6.67
C SER A 230 -1.05 0.59 -6.50
N SER A 231 -0.41 0.15 -7.56
CA SER A 231 0.52 -0.96 -7.52
C SER A 231 1.66 -0.71 -6.53
N SER A 232 2.02 -1.70 -5.72
CA SER A 232 3.15 -1.57 -4.80
C SER A 232 4.51 -1.64 -5.53
N MET A 233 4.60 -2.40 -6.62
CA MET A 233 5.84 -2.71 -7.36
C MET A 233 5.70 -2.48 -8.88
N GLY A 234 5.14 -1.35 -9.33
CA GLY A 234 5.05 -1.02 -10.76
C GLY A 234 3.80 -1.60 -11.46
N ARG A 235 3.91 -2.65 -12.29
CA ARG A 235 2.71 -3.25 -12.93
C ARG A 235 2.11 -4.35 -12.06
N SER A 236 0.82 -4.23 -11.72
CA SER A 236 0.11 -5.22 -10.87
C SER A 236 -0.71 -6.22 -11.71
N SER A 237 -0.40 -7.51 -11.63
CA SER A 237 -1.17 -8.55 -12.31
C SER A 237 -2.58 -8.77 -11.71
N ILE A 238 -2.80 -8.31 -10.47
CA ILE A 238 -4.09 -8.44 -9.77
C ILE A 238 -5.15 -7.57 -10.44
N TYR A 239 -4.83 -6.30 -10.71
CA TYR A 239 -5.78 -5.33 -11.23
C TYR A 239 -5.90 -5.36 -12.76
N ASN A 240 -4.93 -5.96 -13.44
CA ASN A 240 -4.94 -6.11 -14.90
C ASN A 240 -6.03 -7.11 -15.34
N ARG A 241 -6.89 -6.67 -16.27
CA ARG A 241 -8.00 -7.47 -16.82
C ARG A 241 -8.94 -8.02 -15.73
N LEU A 242 -9.21 -7.20 -14.71
CA LEU A 242 -10.14 -7.57 -13.64
C LEU A 242 -11.59 -7.36 -14.11
N LYS A 243 -12.09 -8.35 -14.86
CA LYS A 243 -13.41 -8.31 -15.50
C LYS A 243 -14.20 -9.57 -15.16
N LEU A 244 -15.42 -9.39 -14.66
CA LEU A 244 -16.39 -10.46 -14.37
C LEU A 244 -17.67 -10.18 -15.15
N ASN A 245 -18.15 -11.18 -15.91
CA ASN A 245 -19.43 -11.11 -16.65
C ASN A 245 -19.61 -9.81 -17.45
N GLY A 246 -18.59 -9.42 -18.22
CA GLY A 246 -18.65 -8.18 -19.01
C GLY A 246 -18.33 -6.88 -18.25
N THR A 247 -18.33 -6.90 -16.92
CA THR A 247 -18.10 -5.70 -16.08
C THR A 247 -16.64 -5.59 -15.65
N GLU A 248 -16.04 -4.43 -15.90
CA GLU A 248 -14.69 -4.09 -15.43
C GLU A 248 -14.75 -3.54 -14.00
N TYR A 249 -13.92 -4.11 -13.11
CA TYR A 249 -13.89 -3.75 -11.68
C TYR A 249 -12.79 -2.75 -11.35
N PHE A 250 -11.65 -2.86 -12.03
CA PHE A 250 -10.55 -1.89 -11.92
C PHE A 250 -10.03 -1.57 -13.32
N ARG A 251 -9.90 -0.26 -13.60
CA ARG A 251 -9.28 0.24 -14.83
C ARG A 251 -8.02 1.03 -14.52
N SER A 252 -7.00 0.87 -15.35
CA SER A 252 -5.78 1.69 -15.25
C SER A 252 -6.11 3.12 -15.66
N ILE A 253 -5.67 4.09 -14.86
CA ILE A 253 -5.87 5.52 -15.10
C ILE A 253 -4.55 6.29 -15.26
N GLY A 254 -3.43 5.56 -15.38
CA GLY A 254 -2.09 6.10 -15.60
C GLY A 254 -1.13 5.82 -14.45
N TYR A 255 -0.06 6.61 -14.36
CA TYR A 255 1.06 6.37 -13.44
C TYR A 255 1.34 7.56 -12.53
N THR A 256 1.81 7.30 -11.31
CA THR A 256 2.33 8.34 -10.41
C THR A 256 3.67 8.89 -10.90
N GLY A 257 4.04 10.11 -10.52
CA GLY A 257 5.33 10.72 -10.86
C GLY A 257 6.57 10.17 -10.12
N GLY A 258 6.42 9.18 -9.23
CA GLY A 258 7.55 8.56 -8.52
C GLY A 258 8.18 9.45 -7.45
N TRP A 259 7.36 10.19 -6.70
CA TRP A 259 7.78 11.03 -5.57
C TRP A 259 7.37 10.38 -4.25
N GLY A 260 8.27 10.39 -3.27
CA GLY A 260 8.01 9.79 -1.96
C GLY A 260 9.23 9.75 -1.05
N HIS A 261 9.03 9.23 0.16
CA HIS A 261 10.05 9.22 1.21
C HIS A 261 10.40 7.82 1.72
N PHE A 262 9.92 6.74 1.07
CA PHE A 262 10.12 5.38 1.61
C PHE A 262 11.59 4.93 1.60
N HIS A 263 12.44 5.57 0.79
CA HIS A 263 13.87 5.31 0.76
C HIS A 263 14.62 6.06 1.88
N ILE A 264 13.93 6.81 2.75
CA ILE A 264 14.52 7.50 3.91
C ILE A 264 14.10 6.73 5.19
N PRO A 265 15.03 6.03 5.86
CA PRO A 265 14.74 5.25 7.06
C PRO A 265 14.35 6.15 8.24
N ASP A 266 13.69 5.57 9.25
CA ASP A 266 13.10 6.30 10.36
C ASP A 266 14.14 7.01 11.24
N ASP A 267 15.32 6.43 11.40
CA ASP A 267 16.41 7.01 12.16
C ASP A 267 17.07 8.20 11.45
N LEU A 268 17.30 8.12 10.15
CA LEU A 268 17.76 9.25 9.33
C LEU A 268 16.71 10.37 9.30
N PHE A 269 15.43 10.00 9.24
CA PHE A 269 14.34 10.95 9.35
C PHE A 269 14.32 11.65 10.72
N SER A 270 14.56 10.92 11.81
CA SER A 270 14.67 11.49 13.15
C SER A 270 15.82 12.51 13.23
N GLU A 271 17.00 12.18 12.68
CA GLU A 271 18.12 13.13 12.64
C GLU A 271 17.80 14.39 11.83
N MET A 272 17.11 14.25 10.69
CA MET A 272 16.64 15.40 9.90
C MET A 272 15.67 16.28 10.69
N ARG A 273 14.77 15.67 11.46
CA ARG A 273 13.82 16.38 12.31
C ARG A 273 14.51 17.11 13.45
N ASP A 274 15.47 16.49 14.13
CA ASP A 274 16.23 17.12 15.20
C ASP A 274 17.10 18.26 14.68
N TYR A 275 17.67 18.13 13.48
CA TYR A 275 18.36 19.21 12.79
C TYR A 275 17.45 20.42 12.55
N LEU A 276 16.24 20.20 12.02
CA LEU A 276 15.24 21.26 11.83
C LEU A 276 14.80 21.89 13.16
N ARG A 277 14.66 21.09 14.22
CA ARG A 277 14.32 21.59 15.56
C ARG A 277 15.42 22.50 16.11
N GLY A 278 16.69 22.16 15.89
CA GLY A 278 17.83 23.02 16.22
C GLY A 278 17.83 24.37 15.48
N MET A 279 17.19 24.42 14.31
CA MET A 279 16.96 25.65 13.53
C MET A 279 15.64 26.35 13.87
N GLN A 280 14.88 25.84 14.84
CA GLN A 280 13.52 26.31 15.18
C GLN A 280 12.56 26.32 13.98
N HIS A 281 12.73 25.38 13.05
CA HIS A 281 11.89 25.30 11.86
C HIS A 281 10.55 24.62 12.17
N ASN A 282 9.43 25.29 11.89
CA ASN A 282 8.06 24.85 12.23
C ASN A 282 7.73 23.41 11.79
N TYR A 283 8.16 22.96 10.61
CA TYR A 283 7.95 21.59 10.14
C TYR A 283 8.68 20.49 10.91
N ALA A 284 9.54 20.83 11.87
CA ALA A 284 10.07 19.84 12.81
C ALA A 284 8.93 19.22 13.63
N ASP A 285 7.93 20.01 14.04
CA ASP A 285 6.91 19.57 14.99
C ASP A 285 5.46 19.77 14.51
N PHE A 286 5.23 20.37 13.34
CA PHE A 286 3.88 20.52 12.76
C PHE A 286 3.41 19.24 12.01
N HIS A 287 2.84 18.31 12.75
CA HIS A 287 2.29 17.03 12.28
C HIS A 287 0.91 16.66 12.85
N ALA A 288 0.23 17.56 13.55
CA ALA A 288 -1.10 17.36 14.11
C ALA A 288 -2.19 17.37 13.03
N PHE A 289 -3.37 16.83 13.38
CA PHE A 289 -4.52 16.82 12.48
C PHE A 289 -4.94 18.26 12.14
N GLY A 290 -5.07 18.57 10.84
CA GLY A 290 -5.37 19.91 10.34
C GLY A 290 -4.14 20.69 9.84
N GLU A 291 -2.92 20.26 10.16
CA GLU A 291 -1.68 20.94 9.75
C GLU A 291 -1.20 20.54 8.34
N GLY A 292 -2.12 20.06 7.51
CA GLY A 292 -1.90 19.68 6.12
C GLY A 292 -1.37 18.24 5.90
N PRO A 293 -1.55 17.69 4.69
CA PRO A 293 -1.20 16.30 4.37
C PRO A 293 0.31 16.09 4.13
N ASN A 294 0.78 14.84 4.24
CA ASN A 294 2.16 14.42 3.94
C ASN A 294 3.23 15.10 4.81
N TRP A 295 2.98 15.27 6.11
CA TRP A 295 3.89 15.95 7.05
C TRP A 295 5.34 15.44 6.93
N ARG A 296 5.54 14.12 6.93
CA ARG A 296 6.88 13.51 6.80
C ARG A 296 7.60 13.97 5.54
N LEU A 297 6.90 14.01 4.40
CA LEU A 297 7.47 14.49 3.15
C LEU A 297 7.83 15.97 3.25
N ARG A 298 6.97 16.81 3.85
CA ARG A 298 7.26 18.24 4.04
C ARG A 298 8.48 18.48 4.95
N THR A 299 8.56 17.73 6.06
CA THR A 299 9.70 17.79 6.99
C THR A 299 10.99 17.40 6.27
N ILE A 300 10.99 16.31 5.47
CA ILE A 300 12.17 15.92 4.68
C ILE A 300 12.53 16.98 3.65
N ARG A 301 11.55 17.56 2.94
CA ARG A 301 11.80 18.64 1.97
C ARG A 301 12.52 19.82 2.62
N ALA A 302 11.99 20.30 3.75
CA ALA A 302 12.60 21.40 4.49
C ALA A 302 14.01 21.06 4.99
N ALA A 303 14.23 19.83 5.47
CA ALA A 303 15.57 19.39 5.87
C ALA A 303 16.53 19.36 4.68
N LEU A 304 16.12 18.84 3.52
CA LEU A 304 16.93 18.82 2.31
C LEU A 304 17.28 20.23 1.84
N ASP A 305 16.32 21.17 1.84
CA ASP A 305 16.56 22.58 1.51
C ASP A 305 17.57 23.22 2.46
N ALA A 306 17.39 23.04 3.78
CA ALA A 306 18.29 23.56 4.80
C ALA A 306 19.70 22.93 4.75
N LEU A 307 19.83 21.72 4.20
CA LEU A 307 21.09 21.05 3.95
C LEU A 307 21.68 21.40 2.57
N GLY A 308 21.00 22.21 1.74
CA GLY A 308 21.46 22.58 0.41
C GLY A 308 21.45 21.43 -0.61
N PHE A 309 20.57 20.44 -0.41
CA PHE A 309 20.29 19.41 -1.40
C PHE A 309 19.20 19.87 -2.37
N LYS A 310 19.24 19.33 -3.59
CA LYS A 310 18.12 19.52 -4.53
C LYS A 310 16.93 18.66 -4.08
N GLN A 311 15.72 19.18 -4.30
CA GLN A 311 14.47 18.51 -3.91
C GLN A 311 14.15 17.26 -4.74
N ASP A 312 14.78 17.09 -5.90
CA ASP A 312 14.67 15.91 -6.77
C ASP A 312 15.19 14.62 -6.10
N MET A 313 15.89 14.72 -4.97
CA MET A 313 16.23 13.56 -4.14
C MET A 313 15.01 12.77 -3.66
N LEU A 314 13.83 13.41 -3.56
CA LEU A 314 12.58 12.72 -3.22
C LEU A 314 11.94 12.01 -4.42
N LYS A 315 12.47 12.20 -5.63
CA LYS A 315 12.02 11.54 -6.85
C LYS A 315 12.76 10.21 -7.01
N HIS A 316 12.25 9.20 -6.31
CA HIS A 316 12.81 7.84 -6.34
C HIS A 316 12.58 7.12 -7.68
N GLY A 317 11.83 7.70 -8.63
CA GLY A 317 11.67 7.17 -9.99
C GLY A 317 10.71 5.99 -10.13
N ILE A 318 10.39 5.28 -9.04
CA ILE A 318 9.41 4.18 -9.04
C ILE A 318 8.01 4.73 -9.33
N GLN A 319 7.57 4.61 -10.58
CA GLN A 319 6.23 4.97 -11.01
C GLN A 319 5.26 3.83 -10.71
N ARG A 320 4.20 4.11 -9.95
CA ARG A 320 3.15 3.16 -9.64
C ARG A 320 1.98 3.37 -10.58
N GLU A 321 1.57 2.30 -11.25
CA GLU A 321 0.30 2.28 -11.99
C GLU A 321 -0.86 2.48 -11.00
N VAL A 322 -1.77 3.38 -11.34
CA VAL A 322 -2.94 3.74 -10.55
C VAL A 322 -4.18 3.17 -11.22
N PHE A 323 -5.04 2.55 -10.42
CA PHE A 323 -6.28 1.97 -10.88
C PHE A 323 -7.47 2.61 -10.18
N LEU A 324 -8.59 2.67 -10.90
CA LEU A 324 -9.86 3.20 -10.43
C LEU A 324 -10.93 2.11 -10.46
N CYS A 325 -11.64 1.96 -9.35
CA CYS A 325 -12.85 1.16 -9.21
C CYS A 325 -14.04 2.08 -8.98
N GLU A 326 -15.03 2.06 -9.88
CA GLU A 326 -16.26 2.83 -9.77
C GLU A 326 -17.38 1.98 -9.16
N THR A 327 -17.98 2.50 -8.10
CA THR A 327 -19.07 1.85 -7.34
C THR A 327 -20.48 2.20 -7.86
N ALA A 328 -20.59 3.13 -8.79
CA ALA A 328 -21.82 3.49 -9.49
C ALA A 328 -21.54 3.72 -10.99
N LYS A 329 -22.54 3.48 -11.86
CA LYS A 329 -22.38 3.67 -13.31
C LYS A 329 -22.01 5.12 -13.70
N ASN A 330 -22.43 6.07 -12.88
CA ASN A 330 -22.27 7.51 -13.09
C ASN A 330 -21.30 8.13 -12.06
N SER A 331 -20.44 7.33 -11.43
CA SER A 331 -19.49 7.78 -10.41
C SER A 331 -18.67 8.99 -10.85
N LEU A 332 -18.00 8.91 -12.00
CA LEU A 332 -17.24 10.04 -12.53
C LEU A 332 -18.10 11.29 -12.80
N ARG A 333 -19.33 11.12 -13.31
CA ARG A 333 -20.22 12.25 -13.60
C ARG A 333 -20.62 12.97 -12.32
N ILE A 334 -20.86 12.24 -11.23
CA ILE A 334 -21.14 12.81 -9.91
C ILE A 334 -19.89 13.50 -9.34
N LEU A 335 -18.72 12.86 -9.41
CA LEU A 335 -17.46 13.46 -8.96
C LEU A 335 -17.14 14.76 -9.74
N ALA A 336 -17.48 14.82 -11.03
CA ALA A 336 -17.35 16.02 -11.85
C ALA A 336 -18.46 17.08 -11.62
N GLY A 337 -19.39 16.86 -10.68
CA GLY A 337 -20.48 17.80 -10.36
C GLY A 337 -21.62 17.83 -11.39
N ARG A 338 -21.64 16.89 -12.35
CA ARG A 338 -22.63 16.85 -13.45
C ARG A 338 -23.90 16.09 -13.07
N GLU A 339 -23.85 15.25 -12.05
CA GLU A 339 -24.98 14.49 -11.53
C GLU A 339 -24.92 14.42 -9.99
N LYS A 340 -26.04 14.04 -9.34
CA LYS A 340 -26.14 14.03 -7.87
C LYS A 340 -26.45 12.66 -7.26
N ARG A 341 -27.19 11.79 -7.96
CA ARG A 341 -27.68 10.52 -7.40
C ARG A 341 -26.92 9.32 -8.01
N PRO A 342 -26.32 8.45 -7.19
CA PRO A 342 -25.58 7.29 -7.70
C PRO A 342 -26.51 6.25 -8.32
N ASN A 343 -26.18 5.82 -9.53
CA ASN A 343 -26.83 4.71 -10.22
C ASN A 343 -26.12 3.40 -9.86
N LEU A 344 -26.71 2.67 -8.92
CA LEU A 344 -26.15 1.44 -8.36
C LEU A 344 -26.67 0.17 -9.05
N ALA A 345 -27.31 0.26 -10.22
CA ALA A 345 -27.99 -0.87 -10.86
C ALA A 345 -27.07 -2.04 -11.27
N THR A 346 -25.75 -1.87 -11.25
CA THR A 346 -24.77 -2.94 -11.57
C THR A 346 -23.90 -3.33 -10.38
N LEU A 347 -24.26 -2.86 -9.18
CA LEU A 347 -23.54 -3.16 -7.96
C LEU A 347 -24.20 -4.36 -7.30
N LEU A 348 -23.51 -5.50 -7.42
CA LEU A 348 -23.90 -6.82 -6.91
C LEU A 348 -23.47 -6.99 -5.45
N THR A 349 -23.96 -8.03 -4.77
CA THR A 349 -23.53 -8.40 -3.42
C THR A 349 -22.14 -9.04 -3.43
N ALA A 350 -21.49 -9.08 -2.27
CA ALA A 350 -20.22 -9.76 -2.09
C ALA A 350 -20.28 -11.25 -2.45
N GLU A 351 -21.40 -11.91 -2.15
CA GLU A 351 -21.64 -13.32 -2.49
C GLU A 351 -21.69 -13.53 -4.00
N GLU A 352 -22.49 -12.74 -4.73
CA GLU A 352 -22.62 -12.83 -6.20
C GLU A 352 -21.28 -12.57 -6.90
N VAL A 353 -20.54 -11.56 -6.45
CA VAL A 353 -19.21 -11.23 -7.00
C VAL A 353 -18.18 -12.30 -6.65
N GLY A 354 -18.22 -12.81 -5.43
CA GLY A 354 -17.35 -13.88 -4.93
C GLY A 354 -17.50 -15.14 -5.77
N GLN A 355 -18.73 -15.60 -5.95
CA GLN A 355 -19.03 -16.80 -6.75
C GLN A 355 -18.55 -16.65 -8.20
N ALA A 356 -18.87 -15.52 -8.84
CA ALA A 356 -18.42 -15.26 -10.21
C ALA A 356 -16.88 -15.24 -10.33
N ALA A 357 -16.16 -14.77 -9.31
CA ALA A 357 -14.70 -14.76 -9.27
C ALA A 357 -14.10 -16.17 -9.08
N VAL A 358 -14.70 -16.99 -8.22
CA VAL A 358 -14.31 -18.40 -8.01
C VAL A 358 -14.38 -19.17 -9.33
N GLU A 359 -15.54 -19.12 -9.99
CA GLU A 359 -15.77 -19.80 -11.27
C GLU A 359 -14.82 -19.29 -12.36
N ARG A 360 -14.67 -17.97 -12.47
CA ARG A 360 -13.89 -17.36 -13.55
C ARG A 360 -12.39 -17.61 -13.44
N TRP A 361 -11.85 -17.64 -12.21
CA TRP A 361 -10.40 -17.62 -11.99
C TRP A 361 -9.87 -18.80 -11.21
N MET A 362 -10.55 -19.23 -10.15
CA MET A 362 -9.96 -20.15 -9.16
C MET A 362 -10.07 -21.60 -9.63
N VAL A 363 -11.25 -22.04 -10.10
CA VAL A 363 -11.50 -23.43 -10.54
C VAL A 363 -10.51 -23.84 -11.62
N GLY A 364 -10.50 -23.16 -12.76
CA GLY A 364 -9.57 -23.47 -13.85
C GLY A 364 -8.10 -23.14 -13.53
N ARG A 365 -7.78 -22.40 -12.45
CA ARG A 365 -6.40 -22.23 -11.98
C ARG A 365 -5.94 -23.43 -11.17
N ALA A 366 -6.79 -23.96 -10.31
CA ALA A 366 -6.50 -25.13 -9.48
C ALA A 366 -6.19 -26.37 -10.33
N GLU A 367 -6.91 -26.56 -11.43
CA GLU A 367 -6.67 -27.65 -12.38
C GLU A 367 -5.30 -27.53 -13.07
N ARG A 368 -4.95 -26.33 -13.51
CA ARG A 368 -3.69 -26.07 -14.24
C ARG A 368 -2.46 -25.99 -13.35
N MET A 369 -2.63 -25.65 -12.07
CA MET A 369 -1.56 -25.39 -11.12
C MET A 369 -1.92 -25.99 -9.75
N PRO A 370 -1.84 -27.32 -9.59
CA PRO A 370 -2.27 -28.01 -8.38
C PRO A 370 -1.31 -27.85 -7.18
N GLU A 371 -0.16 -27.18 -7.36
CA GLU A 371 0.90 -27.05 -6.34
C GLU A 371 0.44 -26.27 -5.11
N PHE A 372 -0.65 -25.50 -5.20
CA PHE A 372 -1.27 -24.87 -4.03
C PHE A 372 -1.59 -25.88 -2.93
N ARG A 373 -1.89 -27.15 -3.29
CA ARG A 373 -2.17 -28.25 -2.36
C ARG A 373 -0.99 -28.60 -1.44
N GLN A 374 0.23 -28.29 -1.86
CA GLN A 374 1.45 -28.56 -1.09
C GLN A 374 1.68 -27.53 0.01
N TRP A 375 0.98 -26.40 -0.01
CA TRP A 375 1.10 -25.40 1.03
C TRP A 375 0.59 -25.94 2.36
N GLN A 376 1.41 -25.85 3.40
CA GLN A 376 1.02 -26.18 4.78
C GLN A 376 0.94 -24.90 5.59
N ARG A 377 -0.13 -24.72 6.37
CA ARG A 377 -0.30 -23.50 7.19
C ARG A 377 0.84 -23.28 8.17
N ASP A 378 1.50 -24.34 8.62
CA ASP A 378 2.65 -24.29 9.53
C ASP A 378 3.88 -23.61 8.90
N ASN A 379 3.88 -23.39 7.58
CA ASN A 379 4.89 -22.57 6.89
C ASN A 379 4.64 -21.06 7.02
N LEU A 380 3.54 -20.62 7.64
CA LEU A 380 3.19 -19.21 7.81
C LEU A 380 4.24 -18.41 8.62
N PRO A 381 4.77 -18.92 9.76
CA PRO A 381 5.86 -18.26 10.47
C PRO A 381 7.09 -18.08 9.57
N ASP A 382 7.47 -19.12 8.82
CA ASP A 382 8.58 -19.04 7.86
C ASP A 382 8.29 -18.10 6.69
N LEU A 383 7.03 -17.89 6.31
CA LEU A 383 6.69 -16.87 5.32
C LEU A 383 6.85 -15.45 5.89
N ILE A 384 6.44 -15.24 7.14
CA ILE A 384 6.57 -13.96 7.84
C ILE A 384 8.06 -13.65 8.07
N HIS A 385 8.84 -14.62 8.53
CA HIS A 385 10.26 -14.46 8.81
C HIS A 385 11.17 -14.68 7.59
N GLY A 386 10.73 -15.37 6.54
CA GLY A 386 11.58 -15.82 5.44
C GLY A 386 12.23 -14.71 4.61
N ALA A 387 11.71 -13.48 4.66
CA ALA A 387 12.41 -12.33 4.07
C ALA A 387 13.65 -11.88 4.89
N THR A 388 13.84 -12.42 6.09
CA THR A 388 15.04 -12.21 6.93
C THR A 388 16.13 -13.27 6.66
N ARG A 389 15.77 -14.43 6.08
CA ARG A 389 16.64 -15.64 6.00
C ARG A 389 17.25 -15.99 4.64
N ARG A 390 17.04 -15.21 3.56
CA ARG A 390 17.80 -15.44 2.30
C ARG A 390 19.16 -14.74 2.34
N ASP A 391 20.13 -15.42 2.92
CA ASP A 391 21.52 -15.38 2.47
C ASP A 391 21.68 -16.44 1.37
N ASP A 392 22.05 -15.98 0.18
CA ASP A 392 22.80 -16.68 -0.88
C ASP A 392 22.54 -15.95 -2.22
N VAL A 393 22.99 -14.70 -2.30
CA VAL A 393 23.49 -14.19 -3.57
C VAL A 393 24.97 -14.53 -3.56
N GLN A 394 25.33 -15.67 -4.15
CA GLN A 394 26.72 -15.92 -4.54
C GLN A 394 27.20 -14.70 -5.34
N PRO A 395 28.32 -14.06 -4.98
CA PRO A 395 28.89 -13.04 -5.82
C PRO A 395 29.26 -13.71 -7.14
N VAL A 396 28.65 -13.24 -8.24
CA VAL A 396 29.09 -13.59 -9.59
C VAL A 396 30.52 -13.04 -9.72
N ILE A 397 31.51 -13.89 -9.45
CA ILE A 397 32.90 -13.62 -9.78
C ILE A 397 32.97 -13.68 -11.31
N THR A 398 32.87 -12.52 -11.94
CA THR A 398 33.15 -12.37 -13.36
C THR A 398 34.64 -12.63 -13.57
N ARG A 399 35.00 -13.86 -13.93
CA ARG A 399 36.33 -14.20 -14.43
C ARG A 399 36.52 -13.48 -15.76
N ILE A 400 37.22 -12.35 -15.73
CA ILE A 400 37.81 -11.75 -16.92
C ILE A 400 38.86 -12.74 -17.43
N ARG A 401 38.52 -13.47 -18.50
CA ARG A 401 39.51 -14.21 -19.29
C ARG A 401 40.37 -13.18 -20.02
N ALA A 402 41.60 -13.00 -19.56
CA ALA A 402 42.66 -12.42 -20.38
C ALA A 402 42.81 -13.29 -21.65
N ARG A 403 42.50 -12.71 -22.82
CA ARG A 403 42.99 -13.22 -24.09
C ARG A 403 44.39 -12.64 -24.30
N ARG A 404 45.31 -13.55 -24.60
CA ARG A 404 46.65 -13.26 -25.14
C ARG A 404 46.56 -12.45 -26.42
#